data_AF-A0A1Y3BSM2-F1
#
_entry.id   AF-A0A1Y3BSM2-F1
#
_cell.length_a   1.000
_cell.length_b   1.000
_cell.length_c   1.000
_cell.angle_alpha   90.00
_cell.angle_beta   90.00
_cell.angle_gamma   90.00
#
_symmetry.space_group_name_H-M   'P 1'
#
loop_
_entity.id
_entity.type
_entity.pdbx_description
1 polymer ?
#
loop_
_entity_poly.entity_id
_entity_poly.type
_entity_poly.pdbx_seq_one_letter_code
_entity_poly.pdbx_strand_id
1 'polypeptide(L)' 'MDINADPCEDFFQFACGNWVKKHIIPEDRSSLSTFEVMADDLQIILKGNNV' A
#
# COMPACT_ATOMS: atom_id res chain seq x y z
N MET A 1 7.38 -3.75 6.43
CA MET A 1 7.99 -3.93 7.77
C MET A 1 9.14 -2.96 7.97
N ASP A 2 9.16 -2.27 9.11
CA ASP A 2 10.29 -1.47 9.63
C ASP A 2 10.86 -2.18 10.87
N ILE A 3 11.96 -2.91 10.68
CA ILE A 3 12.55 -3.76 11.72
C ILE A 3 13.21 -2.96 12.87
N ASN A 4 13.29 -1.65 12.75
CA ASN A 4 13.83 -0.78 13.80
C ASN A 4 12.75 -0.36 14.82
N ALA A 5 11.47 -0.60 14.52
CA ALA A 5 10.38 -0.36 15.46
C ALA A 5 10.16 -1.58 16.37
N ASP A 6 9.95 -1.35 17.66
CA ASP A 6 9.59 -2.41 18.61
C ASP A 6 8.15 -2.87 18.37
N PRO A 7 7.90 -4.14 18.01
CA PRO A 7 6.56 -4.65 17.76
C PRO A 7 5.65 -4.67 19.00
N CYS A 8 6.21 -4.69 20.22
CA CYS A 8 5.43 -4.66 21.45
C CYS A 8 4.87 -3.28 21.78
N GLU A 9 5.53 -2.23 21.28
CA GLU A 9 5.14 -0.83 21.51
C GLU A 9 4.35 -0.25 20.33
N ASP A 10 4.77 -0.51 19.09
CA ASP A 10 4.08 -0.08 17.87
C ASP A 10 4.14 -1.16 16.78
N PHE A 11 3.21 -2.11 16.89
CA PHE A 11 3.10 -3.19 15.91
C PHE A 11 2.76 -2.69 14.50
N PHE A 12 2.03 -1.57 14.38
CA PHE A 12 1.69 -1.01 13.08
C PHE A 12 2.93 -0.46 12.37
N GLN A 13 3.76 0.33 13.07
CA GLN A 13 5.01 0.82 12.50
C GLN A 13 5.98 -0.34 12.18
N PHE A 14 6.06 -1.35 13.06
CA PHE A 14 6.86 -2.55 12.78
C PHE A 14 6.39 -3.26 11.50
N ALA A 15 5.10 -3.52 11.35
CA ALA A 15 4.57 -4.25 10.20
C ALA A 15 4.56 -3.41 8.91
N CYS A 16 4.15 -2.14 9.00
CA CYS A 16 3.77 -1.30 7.86
C CYS A 16 4.66 -0.07 7.66
N GLY A 17 5.54 0.30 8.59
CA GLY A 17 6.24 1.59 8.59
C GLY A 17 7.03 1.89 7.31
N ASN A 18 7.77 0.92 6.78
CA ASN A 18 8.46 1.08 5.50
C ASN A 18 7.53 1.13 4.28
N TRP A 19 6.32 0.60 4.37
CA TRP A 19 5.32 0.73 3.31
C TRP A 19 4.79 2.17 3.26
N VAL A 20 4.42 2.74 4.42
CA VAL A 20 3.97 4.13 4.56
C VAL A 20 5.03 5.12 4.06
N LYS A 21 6.31 4.89 4.38
CA LYS A 21 7.43 5.73 3.90
C LYS A 21 7.60 5.74 2.37
N LYS A 22 7.21 4.65 1.68
CA LYS A 22 7.42 4.47 0.24
C LYS A 22 6.18 4.79 -0.61
N HIS A 23 4.99 4.69 -0.02
CA HIS A 23 3.73 4.80 -0.74
C HIS A 23 3.02 6.09 -0.31
N ILE A 24 3.35 7.18 -1.02
CA ILE A 24 2.71 8.47 -0.83
C ILE A 24 1.34 8.44 -1.50
N ILE A 25 0.33 9.00 -0.83
CA ILE A 25 -1.02 9.12 -1.37
C ILE A 25 -0.96 10.01 -2.63
N PRO A 26 -1.35 9.50 -3.81
CA PRO A 26 -1.42 10.30 -5.04
C PRO A 26 -2.41 11.48 -4.91
N GLU A 27 -2.20 12.55 -5.66
CA GLU A 27 -3.03 13.78 -5.56
C GLU A 27 -4.51 13.56 -5.89
N ASP A 28 -4.82 12.52 -6.68
CA ASP A 28 -6.18 12.15 -7.08
C ASP A 28 -6.88 11.20 -6.08
N ARG A 29 -6.24 10.90 -4.93
CA ARG A 29 -6.76 9.98 -3.92
C ARG A 29 -6.77 10.59 -2.53
N SER A 30 -7.75 10.18 -1.72
CA SER A 30 -7.84 10.57 -0.31
C SER A 30 -7.12 9.60 0.63
N SER A 31 -6.85 8.37 0.17
CA SER A 31 -6.20 7.32 0.94
C SER A 31 -5.47 6.35 0.02
N LEU A 32 -4.52 5.62 0.59
CA LEU A 32 -3.84 4.52 -0.07
C LEU A 32 -3.65 3.39 0.93
N SER A 33 -4.03 2.18 0.54
CA SER A 33 -3.74 0.94 1.24
C SER A 33 -3.30 -0.13 0.22
N THR A 34 -2.99 -1.33 0.70
CA THR A 34 -2.69 -2.47 -0.16
C THR A 34 -3.87 -2.88 -1.04
N PHE A 35 -5.11 -2.61 -0.62
CA PHE A 35 -6.29 -2.95 -1.41
C PHE A 35 -6.42 -2.09 -2.66
N GLU A 36 -6.15 -0.78 -2.58
CA GLU A 36 -6.17 0.09 -3.75
C GLU A 36 -5.06 -0.27 -4.74
N VAL A 37 -3.87 -0.64 -4.26
CA VAL A 37 -2.78 -1.14 -5.12
C VAL A 37 -3.22 -2.40 -5.88
N MET A 38 -3.80 -3.37 -5.17
CA MET A 38 -4.32 -4.59 -5.81
C MET A 38 -5.48 -4.31 -6.78
N ALA A 39 -6.34 -3.34 -6.45
CA ALA A 39 -7.43 -2.94 -7.34
C ALA A 39 -6.90 -2.30 -8.62
N ASP A 40 -5.86 -1.45 -8.54
CA ASP A 40 -5.21 -0.87 -9.71
C ASP A 40 -4.60 -1.96 -10.61
N ASP A 41 -3.91 -2.93 -10.04
CA ASP A 41 -3.36 -4.08 -10.77
C ASP A 41 -4.47 -4.88 -11.47
N LEU A 42 -5.59 -5.12 -10.78
CA LEU A 42 -6.75 -5.79 -11.36
C LEU A 42 -7.34 -4.98 -12.52
N GLN A 43 -7.44 -3.66 -12.40
CA GLN A 43 -7.93 -2.80 -13.48
C GLN A 43 -7.05 -2.87 -14.73
N ILE A 44 -5.73 -3.00 -14.56
CA ILE A 44 -4.81 -3.20 -15.70
C ILE A 44 -5.15 -4.50 -16.44
N ILE A 45 -5.36 -5.60 -15.71
CA ILE A 45 -5.75 -6.89 -16.30
C ILE A 45 -7.10 -6.79 -17.02
N LEU A 46 -8.11 -6.17 -16.40
CA LEU A 46 -9.44 -6.02 -17.00
C LEU A 46 -9.42 -5.16 -18.27
N LYS A 47 -8.56 -4.13 -18.33
CA LYS A 47 -8.36 -3.33 -19.55
C LYS A 47 -7.70 -4.15 -20.67
N GLY A 48 -6.76 -5.04 -20.32
CA GLY A 48 -6.06 -5.91 -21.28
C GLY A 48 -6.87 -7.09 -21.80
N ASN A 49 -7.97 -7.46 -21.13
CA ASN A 49 -8.86 -8.56 -21.53
C ASN A 49 -10.01 -8.12 -22.47
N ASN A 50 -9.99 -6.88 -22.95
CA ASN A 50 -10.95 -6.36 -23.93
C ASN A 50 -10.38 -6.31 -25.37
N VAL A 51 -9.43 -7.20 -25.68
CA VAL A 51 -8.92 -7.44 -27.05
C VAL A 51 -9.29 -8.86 -27.49
#